data_AF-A0AAE0SAC7-F1
#
_entry.id   AF-A0AAE0SAC7-F1
#
_cell.length_a   1.000
_cell.length_b   1.000
_cell.length_c   1.000
_cell.angle_alpha   90.00
_cell.angle_beta   90.00
_cell.angle_gamma   90.00
#
_symmetry.space_group_name_H-M   'P 1'
#
loop_
_entity.id
_entity.type
_entity.pdbx_description
1 polymer ?
#
loop_
_entity_poly.entity_id
_entity_poly.type
_entity_poly.pdbx_seq_one_letter_code
_entity_poly.pdbx_strand_id
1 'polypeptide(L)'
;MIPLKRIAQDDGEVQMNRLTDDTACKRRLTYTIRNNIQEPTFEYSLAIRFCRQPFIRIMEKAVNKNRSFMFSATYFPKLGYFIDAINGVRGFYNVNKTWWAFLKAPDTMLPVGVSSYYPADGDHIIFNFTQSSGH
;
A
#
# COMPACT_ATOMS: atom_id res chain seq x y z
N MET A 1 19.61 -65.88 8.91
CA MET A 1 19.92 -65.15 10.15
C MET A 1 21.41 -64.79 10.14
N ILE A 2 21.73 -63.60 9.66
CA ILE A 2 23.03 -62.90 9.77
C ILE A 2 22.68 -61.40 9.70
N PRO A 3 22.91 -60.56 10.72
CA PRO A 3 22.74 -59.12 10.56
C PRO A 3 24.06 -58.49 10.10
N LEU A 4 24.02 -57.88 8.92
CA LEU A 4 25.09 -57.03 8.38
C LEU A 4 25.13 -55.72 9.17
N LYS A 5 26.27 -55.43 9.81
CA LYS A 5 26.62 -54.08 10.27
C LYS A 5 26.84 -53.18 9.05
N ARG A 6 26.10 -52.08 8.93
CA ARG A 6 26.48 -50.93 8.10
C ARG A 6 26.67 -49.69 8.97
N ILE A 7 27.96 -49.38 9.11
CA ILE A 7 28.64 -48.08 9.08
C ILE A 7 27.71 -46.87 9.03
N ALA A 8 27.86 -46.00 10.03
CA ALA A 8 27.22 -44.70 10.12
C ALA A 8 27.66 -43.78 8.97
N GLN A 9 26.70 -43.07 8.39
CA GLN A 9 26.94 -41.87 7.59
C GLN A 9 26.22 -40.73 8.32
N ASP A 10 27.03 -39.80 8.78
CA ASP A 10 26.67 -38.50 9.35
C ASP A 10 26.26 -37.59 8.20
N ASP A 11 24.96 -37.37 8.08
CA ASP A 11 24.38 -36.51 7.05
C ASP A 11 23.65 -35.39 7.77
N GLY A 12 24.46 -34.43 8.20
CA GLY A 12 24.12 -33.12 8.76
C GLY A 12 22.69 -32.67 8.50
N GLU A 13 22.01 -32.40 9.61
CA GLU A 13 20.78 -31.66 9.72
C GLU A 13 20.85 -30.36 8.91
N VAL A 14 20.26 -30.36 7.71
CA VAL A 14 20.09 -29.13 6.91
C VAL A 14 18.92 -28.35 7.50
N GLN A 15 19.15 -27.72 8.66
CA GLN A 15 18.37 -26.59 9.18
C GLN A 15 18.67 -25.35 8.31
N MET A 16 18.29 -25.39 7.03
CA MET A 16 18.34 -24.22 6.16
C MET A 16 17.07 -23.39 6.34
N ASN A 17 17.15 -22.44 7.27
CA ASN A 17 16.50 -21.14 7.22
C ASN A 17 15.00 -21.11 6.87
N ARG A 18 14.15 -21.48 7.84
CA ARG A 18 12.76 -21.01 7.91
C ARG A 18 12.63 -19.64 8.61
N LEU A 19 13.61 -18.74 8.40
CA LEU A 19 13.68 -17.45 9.10
C LEU A 19 13.71 -16.20 8.18
N THR A 20 13.47 -16.32 6.87
CA THR A 20 13.59 -15.16 5.96
C THR A 20 12.30 -14.73 5.25
N ASP A 21 11.10 -15.15 5.69
CA ASP A 21 9.86 -14.66 5.08
C ASP A 21 8.80 -14.20 6.10
N ASP A 22 8.72 -14.84 7.26
CA ASP A 22 7.69 -14.51 8.27
C ASP A 22 7.91 -13.15 8.95
N THR A 23 9.15 -12.65 8.98
CA THR A 23 9.47 -11.31 9.51
C THR A 23 9.15 -10.20 8.50
N ALA A 24 9.13 -10.50 7.19
CA ALA A 24 8.86 -9.51 6.15
C ALA A 24 7.39 -9.07 6.10
N CYS A 25 6.47 -9.94 6.53
CA CYS A 25 5.02 -9.69 6.55
C CYS A 25 4.49 -9.13 7.87
N LYS A 26 5.36 -8.63 8.76
CA LYS A 26 4.97 -8.01 10.04
C LYS A 26 4.81 -6.50 9.99
N ARG A 27 5.10 -5.87 8.84
CA ARG A 27 4.99 -4.41 8.70
C ARG A 27 3.53 -3.97 8.79
N ARG A 28 3.32 -2.80 9.38
CA ARG A 28 2.02 -2.16 9.52
C ARG A 28 2.13 -0.69 9.19
N LEU A 29 1.17 -0.17 8.44
CA LEU A 29 1.02 1.25 8.18
C LEU A 29 -0.39 1.72 8.51
N THR A 30 -0.53 3.02 8.71
CA THR A 30 -1.83 3.71 8.75
C THR A 30 -2.11 4.28 7.37
N TYR A 31 -3.28 3.98 6.82
CA TYR A 31 -3.75 4.55 5.55
C TYR A 31 -5.02 5.36 5.80
N THR A 32 -4.96 6.66 5.51
CA THR A 32 -6.08 7.60 5.63
C THR A 32 -6.54 8.07 4.26
N ILE A 33 -7.86 8.17 4.08
CA ILE A 33 -8.50 8.88 2.97
C ILE A 33 -9.33 10.01 3.57
N ARG A 34 -9.19 11.23 3.05
CA ARG A 34 -9.98 12.37 3.52
C ARG A 34 -10.40 13.29 2.38
N ASN A 35 -11.63 13.77 2.47
CA ASN A 35 -12.22 14.76 1.60
C ASN A 35 -13.04 15.73 2.46
N ASN A 36 -12.60 16.98 2.52
CA ASN A 36 -13.27 18.05 3.26
C ASN A 36 -13.64 19.26 2.38
N ILE A 37 -13.45 19.15 1.05
CA ILE A 37 -13.69 20.26 0.11
C ILE A 37 -14.88 20.03 -0.83
N GLN A 38 -15.45 18.83 -0.85
CA GLN A 38 -16.58 18.48 -1.71
C GLN A 38 -17.50 17.49 -1.00
N GLU A 39 -18.82 17.60 -1.16
CA GLU A 39 -19.74 16.58 -0.66
C GLU A 39 -19.67 15.29 -1.51
N PRO A 40 -19.78 14.09 -0.90
CA PRO A 40 -19.84 13.86 0.54
C PRO A 40 -18.47 14.09 1.21
N THR A 41 -18.47 14.82 2.32
CA THR A 41 -17.28 14.92 3.17
C THR A 41 -17.04 13.62 3.94
N PHE A 42 -15.79 13.22 4.11
CA PHE A 42 -15.42 12.04 4.88
C PHE A 42 -13.96 12.04 5.30
N GLU A 43 -13.68 11.31 6.38
CA GLU A 43 -12.32 10.93 6.78
C GLU A 43 -12.35 9.51 7.34
N TYR A 44 -11.59 8.60 6.73
CA TYR A 44 -11.46 7.22 7.17
C TYR A 44 -9.99 6.85 7.30
N SER A 45 -9.67 6.08 8.35
CA SER A 45 -8.31 5.58 8.60
C SER A 45 -8.31 4.09 8.90
N LEU A 46 -7.34 3.36 8.37
CA LEU A 46 -7.16 1.93 8.62
C LEU A 46 -5.71 1.58 8.90
N ALA A 47 -5.52 0.64 9.84
CA ALA A 47 -4.25 -0.06 9.99
C ALA A 47 -4.19 -1.27 9.04
N ILE A 48 -3.17 -1.30 8.18
CA ILE A 48 -2.98 -2.37 7.20
C ILE A 48 -1.65 -3.05 7.46
N ARG A 49 -1.70 -4.38 7.64
CA ARG A 49 -0.50 -5.23 7.66
C ARG A 49 -0.10 -5.57 6.23
N PHE A 50 1.19 -5.54 5.95
CA PHE A 50 1.72 -5.76 4.62
C PHE A 50 3.11 -6.39 4.64
N CYS A 51 3.44 -7.08 3.55
CA CYS A 51 4.80 -7.46 3.20
C CYS A 51 5.36 -6.40 2.24
N ARG A 52 6.67 -6.40 1.95
CA ARG A 52 7.27 -5.41 1.04
C ARG A 52 6.60 -5.48 -0.35
N GLN A 53 5.85 -4.44 -0.70
CA GLN A 53 5.08 -4.33 -1.94
C GLN A 53 4.79 -2.84 -2.23
N PRO A 54 4.47 -2.47 -3.48
CA PRO A 54 4.10 -1.09 -3.80
C PRO A 54 2.74 -0.73 -3.19
N PHE A 55 2.53 0.56 -2.92
CA PHE A 55 1.34 1.05 -2.22
C PHE A 55 0.02 0.71 -2.91
N ILE A 56 0.00 0.60 -4.24
CA ILE A 56 -1.20 0.17 -4.97
C ILE A 56 -1.75 -1.18 -4.48
N ARG A 57 -0.90 -2.13 -4.10
CA ARG A 57 -1.32 -3.43 -3.51
C ARG A 57 -1.88 -3.29 -2.10
N ILE A 58 -1.47 -2.25 -1.39
CA ILE A 58 -2.00 -1.93 -0.06
C ILE A 58 -3.38 -1.27 -0.19
N MET A 59 -3.59 -0.44 -1.21
CA MET A 59 -4.91 0.10 -1.54
C MET A 59 -5.90 -1.02 -1.86
N GLU A 60 -5.52 -2.01 -2.68
CA GLU A 60 -6.35 -3.20 -2.95
C GLU A 60 -6.72 -3.96 -1.66
N LYS A 61 -5.77 -4.14 -0.73
CA LYS A 61 -6.03 -4.73 0.58
C LYS A 61 -6.98 -3.88 1.44
N ALA A 62 -6.91 -2.56 1.33
CA ALA A 62 -7.81 -1.64 2.05
C ALA A 62 -9.27 -1.84 1.61
N VAL A 63 -9.52 -1.98 0.30
CA VAL A 63 -10.86 -2.23 -0.26
C VAL A 63 -11.50 -3.49 0.32
N ASN A 64 -10.71 -4.56 0.51
CA ASN A 64 -11.18 -5.82 1.08
C ASN A 64 -11.53 -5.70 2.58
N LYS A 65 -10.99 -4.71 3.29
CA LYS A 65 -11.29 -4.45 4.71
C LYS A 65 -12.45 -3.47 4.88
N ASN A 66 -12.50 -2.43 4.06
CA ASN A 66 -13.54 -1.42 4.09
C ASN A 66 -13.78 -0.89 2.68
N ARG A 67 -15.02 -1.05 2.21
CA ARG A 67 -15.45 -0.63 0.87
C ARG A 67 -15.37 0.87 0.64
N SER A 68 -15.33 1.70 1.69
CA SER A 68 -15.08 3.15 1.57
C SER A 68 -13.72 3.47 0.94
N PHE A 69 -12.76 2.54 0.95
CA PHE A 69 -11.46 2.70 0.30
C PHE A 69 -11.44 2.29 -1.18
N MET A 70 -12.59 1.94 -1.76
CA MET A 70 -12.69 1.65 -3.19
C MET A 70 -12.17 2.84 -4.01
N PHE A 71 -11.38 2.54 -5.03
CA PHE A 71 -10.75 3.54 -5.89
C PHE A 71 -10.87 3.16 -7.37
N SER A 72 -10.76 4.16 -8.24
CA SER A 72 -10.53 3.96 -9.68
C SER A 72 -9.19 4.56 -10.07
N ALA A 73 -8.51 3.93 -11.03
CA ALA A 73 -7.20 4.36 -11.47
C ALA A 73 -7.04 4.21 -12.99
N THR A 74 -6.23 5.07 -13.57
CA THR A 74 -5.82 5.03 -14.98
C THR A 74 -4.37 4.56 -15.04
N TYR A 75 -4.10 3.57 -15.90
CA TYR A 75 -2.74 3.09 -16.15
C TYR A 75 -2.05 3.95 -17.21
N PHE A 76 -0.87 4.46 -16.87
CA PHE A 76 0.01 5.16 -17.78
C PHE A 76 1.25 4.31 -18.05
N PRO A 77 1.52 3.94 -19.31
CA PRO A 77 2.73 3.19 -19.66
C PRO A 77 3.98 3.84 -19.09
N LYS A 78 4.86 3.03 -18.49
CA LYS A 78 6.13 3.43 -17.84
C LYS A 78 6.02 4.26 -16.55
N LEU A 79 4.85 4.83 -16.24
CA LEU A 79 4.63 5.65 -15.03
C LEU A 79 3.84 4.90 -13.94
N GLY A 80 3.00 3.94 -14.33
CA GLY A 80 2.15 3.17 -13.43
C GLY A 80 0.75 3.76 -13.31
N TYR A 81 0.09 3.53 -12.18
CA TYR A 81 -1.29 3.93 -11.95
C TYR A 81 -1.39 5.33 -11.35
N PHE A 82 -2.24 6.15 -11.95
CA PHE A 82 -2.73 7.40 -11.37
C PHE A 82 -4.11 7.16 -10.73
N ILE A 83 -4.32 7.68 -9.52
CA ILE A 83 -5.59 7.49 -8.79
C ILE A 83 -6.57 8.59 -9.18
N ASP A 84 -7.64 8.20 -9.87
CA ASP A 84 -8.65 9.13 -10.38
C ASP A 84 -9.69 9.48 -9.33
N ALA A 85 -10.12 8.47 -8.55
CA ALA A 85 -11.19 8.61 -7.58
C ALA A 85 -11.00 7.67 -6.39
N ILE A 86 -11.48 8.08 -5.22
CA ILE A 86 -11.56 7.28 -4.00
C ILE A 86 -12.93 7.52 -3.38
N ASN A 87 -13.59 6.47 -2.91
CA ASN A 87 -14.92 6.51 -2.32
C ASN A 87 -15.97 7.22 -3.20
N GLY A 88 -15.87 7.05 -4.52
CA GLY A 88 -16.76 7.69 -5.50
C GLY A 88 -16.45 9.16 -5.81
N VAL A 89 -15.55 9.82 -5.07
CA VAL A 89 -15.16 11.22 -5.34
C VAL A 89 -13.99 11.25 -6.32
N ARG A 90 -14.22 11.85 -7.49
CA ARG A 90 -13.26 11.93 -8.59
C ARG A 90 -12.59 13.29 -8.67
N GLY A 91 -11.27 13.30 -8.91
CA GLY A 91 -10.53 14.52 -9.23
C GLY A 91 -10.68 14.92 -10.70
N PHE A 92 -10.83 16.21 -10.96
CA PHE A 92 -10.97 16.78 -12.30
C PHE A 92 -10.02 17.96 -12.51
N TYR A 93 -8.73 17.66 -12.71
CA TYR A 93 -7.71 18.70 -12.82
C TYR A 93 -7.98 19.72 -13.94
N ASN A 94 -8.50 19.29 -15.09
CA ASN A 94 -8.75 20.18 -16.23
C ASN A 94 -10.03 21.02 -16.09
N VAL A 95 -10.94 20.66 -15.17
CA VAL A 95 -12.23 21.35 -15.00
C VAL A 95 -12.18 22.29 -13.80
N ASN A 96 -11.78 21.77 -12.64
CA ASN A 96 -11.83 22.50 -11.38
C ASN A 96 -10.53 22.39 -10.57
N LYS A 97 -9.44 21.91 -11.18
CA LYS A 97 -8.12 21.78 -10.54
C LYS A 97 -8.13 20.91 -9.28
N THR A 98 -9.02 19.91 -9.20
CA THR A 98 -9.05 18.95 -8.09
C THR A 98 -8.28 17.67 -8.39
N TRP A 99 -7.68 17.06 -7.36
CA TRP A 99 -7.03 15.75 -7.44
C TRP A 99 -6.92 15.10 -6.06
N TRP A 100 -6.56 13.81 -6.05
CA TRP A 100 -6.20 13.06 -4.85
C TRP A 100 -4.70 13.17 -4.60
N ALA A 101 -4.29 14.00 -3.64
CA ALA A 101 -2.89 14.17 -3.26
C ALA A 101 -2.38 12.95 -2.49
N PHE A 102 -1.20 12.46 -2.86
CA PHE A 102 -0.57 11.29 -2.24
C PHE A 102 0.53 11.72 -1.28
N LEU A 103 0.24 11.66 0.01
CA LEU A 103 1.03 12.28 1.06
C LEU A 103 1.54 11.25 2.05
N LYS A 104 2.68 11.57 2.67
CA LYS A 104 3.11 10.99 3.94
C LYS A 104 2.78 11.98 5.05
N ALA A 105 2.25 11.48 6.17
CA ALA A 105 1.89 12.32 7.29
C ALA A 105 3.10 13.14 7.79
N PRO A 106 2.88 14.39 8.24
CA PRO A 106 1.58 15.06 8.35
C PRO A 106 0.99 15.49 7.00
N ASP A 107 1.76 16.13 6.11
CA ASP A 107 1.26 16.63 4.83
C ASP A 107 2.37 16.69 3.74
N THR A 108 3.39 15.83 3.83
CA THR A 108 4.50 15.82 2.88
C THR A 108 4.12 15.08 1.60
N MET A 109 4.17 15.77 0.44
CA MET A 109 3.95 15.14 -0.86
C MET A 109 4.99 14.06 -1.13
N LEU A 110 4.54 12.88 -1.55
CA LEU A 110 5.44 11.81 -1.94
C LEU A 110 5.99 12.07 -3.36
N PRO A 111 7.30 11.88 -3.59
CA PRO A 111 7.93 12.21 -4.88
C PRO A 111 7.63 11.19 -5.99
N VAL A 112 6.88 10.13 -5.68
CA VAL A 112 6.57 9.03 -6.60
C VAL A 112 5.11 8.60 -6.45
N GLY A 113 4.55 8.02 -7.52
CA GLY A 113 3.18 7.49 -7.52
C GLY A 113 3.04 6.15 -6.76
N VAL A 114 1.80 5.72 -6.57
CA VAL A 114 1.42 4.52 -5.80
C VAL A 114 1.97 3.21 -6.35
N SER A 115 2.31 3.16 -7.64
CA SER A 115 2.95 2.00 -8.28
C SER A 115 4.42 1.84 -7.91
N SER A 116 5.07 2.93 -7.49
CA SER A 116 6.52 2.98 -7.25
C SER A 116 6.86 3.24 -5.79
N TYR A 117 5.89 3.68 -4.97
CA TYR A 117 6.09 3.89 -3.55
C TYR A 117 6.06 2.59 -2.77
N TYR A 118 7.14 2.29 -2.04
CA TYR A 118 7.24 1.17 -1.10
C TYR A 118 7.27 1.73 0.32
N PRO A 119 6.19 1.60 1.11
CA PRO A 119 6.15 2.12 2.47
C PRO A 119 7.08 1.36 3.41
N ALA A 120 7.59 2.10 4.40
CA ALA A 120 8.29 1.55 5.55
C ALA A 120 7.30 1.09 6.63
N ASP A 121 7.79 0.31 7.60
CA ASP A 121 6.99 -0.05 8.76
C ASP A 121 6.70 1.20 9.61
N GLY A 122 5.47 1.31 10.10
CA GLY A 122 4.99 2.46 10.87
C GLY A 122 4.58 3.69 10.04
N ASP A 123 4.71 3.65 8.71
CA ASP A 123 4.34 4.78 7.87
C ASP A 123 2.86 5.18 8.05
N HIS A 124 2.59 6.47 7.93
CA HIS A 124 1.22 6.99 7.81
C HIS A 124 1.09 7.67 6.45
N ILE A 125 0.30 7.05 5.59
CA ILE A 125 0.06 7.48 4.23
C ILE A 125 -1.35 8.04 4.12
N ILE A 126 -1.47 9.20 3.48
CA ILE A 126 -2.71 9.95 3.39
C ILE A 126 -3.01 10.19 1.91
N PHE A 127 -4.23 9.87 1.51
CA PHE A 127 -4.84 10.40 0.31
C PHE A 127 -5.77 11.54 0.71
N ASN A 128 -5.43 12.76 0.28
CA ASN A 128 -6.18 13.97 0.58
C ASN A 128 -6.82 14.52 -0.71
N PHE A 129 -8.16 14.60 -0.76
CA PHE A 129 -8.83 15.27 -1.87
C PHE A 129 -8.59 16.77 -1.76
N THR A 130 -7.97 17.34 -2.78
CA THR A 130 -7.52 18.73 -2.74
C THR A 130 -7.84 19.45 -4.03
N GLN A 131 -7.68 20.77 -4.01
CA GLN A 131 -7.85 21.66 -5.13
C GLN A 131 -6.64 22.60 -5.20
N SER A 132 -6.16 22.91 -6.40
CA SER A 132 -5.19 23.99 -6.56
C SER A 132 -5.92 25.29 -6.27
N SER A 133 -5.49 26.03 -5.27
CA SER A 133 -5.74 27.47 -5.24
C SER A 133 -5.07 28.05 -6.49
N GLY A 134 -5.83 28.72 -7.35
CA GLY A 134 -5.23 29.52 -8.42
C GLY A 134 -4.25 30.50 -7.78
N HIS A 135 -3.00 30.49 -8.24
CA HIS A 135 -2.07 31.57 -7.98
C HIS A 135 -2.43 32.77 -8.85
#